data_AF-A0A968XFR4-F1
#
_entry.id   AF-A0A968XFR4-F1
#
_cell.length_a   1.000
_cell.length_b   1.000
_cell.length_c   1.000
_cell.angle_alpha   90.00
_cell.angle_beta   90.00
_cell.angle_gamma   90.00
#
_symmetry.space_group_name_H-M   'P 1'
#
loop_
_entity.id
_entity.type
_entity.pdbx_description
1 polymer ?
#
loop_
_entity_poly.entity_id
_entity_poly.type
_entity_poly.pdbx_seq_one_letter_code
_entity_poly.pdbx_strand_id
1 'polypeptide(L)'
;MRSYRKSTLILNAIGRKTIAIAPILGLVAAFGASTPLQAHPGHQSHATILKAPLAGVRNNYWYDYRSDVLEAENELRKDLRRAKTAQDRHEAWQEYNRELKDARHDYSKEMAERGYIRPGRVTVGG
;
A
#
# COMPACT_ATOMS: atom_id res chain seq x y z
N MET A 1 7.89 25.02 -14.75
CA MET A 1 7.29 23.77 -15.28
C MET A 1 8.32 22.65 -15.10
N ARG A 2 8.13 21.77 -14.11
CA ARG A 2 9.08 20.67 -13.85
C ARG A 2 8.45 19.38 -14.36
N SER A 3 8.96 18.90 -15.49
CA SER A 3 8.56 17.66 -16.14
C SER A 3 8.99 16.47 -15.28
N TYR A 4 8.04 15.71 -14.75
CA TYR A 4 8.30 14.40 -14.19
C TYR A 4 8.01 13.35 -15.26
N ARG A 5 9.09 12.78 -15.80
CA ARG A 5 9.02 11.66 -16.74
C ARG A 5 8.49 10.45 -15.99
N LYS A 6 7.36 9.88 -16.45
CA LYS A 6 6.93 8.53 -16.08
C LYS A 6 7.91 7.55 -16.72
N SER A 7 8.90 7.09 -15.95
CA SER A 7 9.85 6.05 -16.38
C SER A 7 9.36 4.68 -15.92
N THR A 8 8.75 3.96 -16.85
CA THR A 8 8.56 2.51 -16.78
C THR A 8 9.93 1.83 -16.78
N LEU A 9 10.25 1.05 -15.74
CA LEU A 9 11.30 0.04 -15.78
C LEU A 9 10.86 -1.19 -14.98
N ILE A 10 10.47 -2.22 -15.73
CA ILE A 10 10.50 -3.62 -15.31
C ILE A 10 11.97 -4.01 -15.20
N LEU A 11 12.40 -4.68 -14.12
CA LEU A 11 13.29 -5.85 -14.18
C LEU A 11 13.62 -6.43 -12.79
N ASN A 12 13.49 -7.77 -12.76
CA ASN A 12 13.89 -8.72 -11.73
C ASN A 12 15.35 -8.55 -11.25
N ALA A 13 15.60 -8.87 -9.97
CA ALA A 13 16.54 -9.93 -9.53
C ALA A 13 16.81 -9.84 -8.02
N ILE A 14 16.19 -10.72 -7.23
CA ILE A 14 16.59 -10.97 -5.85
C ILE A 14 17.74 -11.99 -5.88
N GLY A 15 18.98 -11.52 -5.70
CA GLY A 15 20.13 -12.38 -5.43
C GLY A 15 20.05 -12.95 -4.00
N ARG A 16 19.64 -14.21 -3.88
CA ARG A 16 19.62 -14.94 -2.60
C ARG A 16 21.02 -15.45 -2.27
N LYS A 17 21.60 -15.04 -1.14
CA LYS A 17 22.74 -15.73 -0.51
C LYS A 17 22.21 -16.92 0.29
N THR A 18 22.69 -18.10 -0.06
CA THR A 18 22.38 -19.40 0.55
C THR A 18 23.20 -19.61 1.83
N ILE A 19 22.53 -20.02 2.91
CA ILE A 19 23.15 -20.75 4.02
C ILE A 19 22.45 -22.11 4.03
N ALA A 20 23.19 -23.16 3.68
CA ALA A 20 22.71 -24.53 3.63
C ALA A 20 22.94 -25.19 5.00
N ILE A 21 21.88 -25.71 5.60
CA ILE A 21 21.97 -26.73 6.66
C ILE A 21 20.98 -27.82 6.26
N ALA A 22 21.50 -29.00 5.90
CA ALA A 22 20.74 -30.22 5.67
C ALA A 22 20.46 -30.92 7.02
N PRO A 23 19.33 -31.64 7.15
CA PRO A 23 19.46 -33.10 7.23
C PRO A 23 18.32 -33.92 6.59
N ILE A 24 18.74 -34.98 5.89
CA ILE A 24 18.38 -36.42 6.01
C ILE A 24 16.89 -36.85 6.09
N LEU A 25 16.51 -37.62 5.05
CA LEU A 25 15.54 -38.73 4.86
C LEU A 25 14.38 -39.01 5.86
N GLY A 26 13.18 -39.21 5.30
CA GLY A 26 12.07 -39.96 5.92
C GLY A 26 10.81 -40.10 5.04
N LEU A 27 10.49 -41.35 4.66
CA LEU A 27 9.39 -41.93 3.87
C LEU A 27 7.94 -41.44 4.14
N VAL A 28 7.07 -41.40 3.10
CA VAL A 28 5.68 -41.96 2.99
C VAL A 28 4.80 -41.18 1.97
N ALA A 29 4.09 -41.92 1.12
CA ALA A 29 3.19 -41.45 0.07
C ALA A 29 1.76 -41.13 0.58
N ALA A 30 1.12 -40.12 -0.01
CA ALA A 30 -0.24 -40.13 -0.58
C ALA A 30 -0.90 -38.73 -0.57
N PHE A 31 -1.46 -38.37 -1.74
CA PHE A 31 -2.64 -37.55 -1.97
C PHE A 31 -2.90 -36.30 -1.12
N GLY A 32 -2.77 -35.16 -1.79
CA GLY A 32 -3.43 -33.93 -1.41
C GLY A 32 -2.80 -32.79 -2.18
N ALA A 33 -3.40 -32.38 -3.29
CA ALA A 33 -3.15 -31.06 -3.84
C ALA A 33 -3.67 -30.04 -2.82
N SER A 34 -2.87 -29.74 -1.80
CA SER A 34 -3.06 -28.63 -0.90
C SER A 34 -2.74 -27.35 -1.67
N THR A 35 -3.69 -26.94 -2.51
CA THR A 35 -3.83 -25.51 -2.76
C THR A 35 -4.22 -24.91 -1.41
N PRO A 36 -3.43 -24.01 -0.80
CA PRO A 36 -4.03 -23.11 0.16
C PRO A 36 -5.01 -22.27 -0.65
N LEU A 37 -6.29 -22.65 -0.62
CA LEU A 37 -7.35 -21.68 -0.89
C LEU A 37 -7.20 -20.65 0.22
N GLN A 38 -6.44 -19.61 -0.08
CA GLN A 38 -6.17 -18.50 0.82
C GLN A 38 -7.46 -17.69 0.93
N ALA A 39 -8.44 -18.24 1.63
CA ALA A 39 -9.67 -17.57 1.99
C ALA A 39 -9.31 -16.55 3.08
N HIS A 40 -9.03 -15.31 2.67
CA HIS A 40 -9.01 -14.17 3.57
C HIS A 40 -10.33 -13.40 3.42
N PRO A 41 -11.38 -13.72 4.21
CA PRO A 41 -12.44 -12.75 4.46
C PRO A 41 -11.91 -11.78 5.53
N GLY A 42 -10.92 -10.97 5.17
CA GLY A 42 -10.45 -9.88 6.02
C GLY A 42 -11.43 -8.73 5.88
N HIS A 43 -12.00 -8.26 7.00
CA HIS A 43 -12.69 -6.97 7.05
C HIS A 43 -11.83 -5.93 6.32
N GLN A 44 -12.36 -5.35 5.25
CA GLN A 44 -11.73 -4.25 4.54
C GLN A 44 -11.65 -3.08 5.52
N SER A 45 -10.52 -2.91 6.21
CA SER A 45 -10.26 -1.72 7.01
C SER A 45 -9.83 -0.64 6.03
N HIS A 46 -10.67 0.39 5.86
CA HIS A 46 -10.35 1.47 4.94
C HIS A 46 -9.37 2.44 5.60
N ALA A 47 -8.29 2.79 4.90
CA ALA A 47 -7.39 3.83 5.39
C ALA A 47 -8.16 5.15 5.57
N THR A 48 -7.90 5.86 6.66
CA THR A 48 -8.68 7.07 6.99
C THR A 48 -8.29 8.25 6.10
N ILE A 49 -9.28 8.83 5.42
CA ILE A 49 -9.15 10.09 4.69
C ILE A 49 -9.24 11.26 5.67
N LEU A 50 -8.26 12.18 5.62
CA LEU A 50 -8.28 13.39 6.43
C LEU A 50 -9.39 14.33 5.95
N LYS A 51 -10.24 14.75 6.88
CA LYS A 51 -11.36 15.67 6.62
C LYS A 51 -10.97 17.16 6.72
N ALA A 52 -9.80 17.44 7.29
CA ALA A 52 -9.27 18.78 7.49
C ALA A 52 -7.75 18.77 7.32
N PRO A 53 -7.13 19.90 6.93
CA PRO A 53 -5.69 20.00 6.81
C PRO A 53 -4.99 19.83 8.15
N LEU A 54 -3.78 19.24 8.11
CA LEU A 54 -2.90 19.18 9.27
C LEU A 54 -2.51 20.61 9.70
N ALA A 55 -2.47 20.83 11.02
CA ALA A 55 -2.27 22.15 11.63
C ALA A 55 -3.27 23.25 11.19
N GLY A 56 -4.39 22.90 10.53
CA GLY A 56 -5.35 23.88 10.02
C GLY A 56 -4.85 24.67 8.79
N VAL A 57 -3.69 24.33 8.23
CA VAL A 57 -3.05 25.10 7.15
C VAL A 57 -3.42 24.55 5.78
N ARG A 58 -4.10 25.35 4.96
CA ARG A 58 -4.37 25.03 3.54
C ARG A 58 -3.23 25.53 2.67
N ASN A 59 -2.31 24.64 2.33
CA ASN A 59 -1.19 24.88 1.42
C ASN A 59 -1.24 23.91 0.23
N ASN A 60 -0.26 24.00 -0.68
CA ASN A 60 -0.21 23.14 -1.86
C ASN A 60 -0.24 21.64 -1.48
N TYR A 61 0.47 21.22 -0.44
CA TYR A 61 0.49 19.83 0.03
C TYR A 61 -0.88 19.30 0.45
N TRP A 62 -1.72 20.15 1.04
CA TRP A 62 -3.12 19.78 1.34
C TRP A 62 -3.94 19.56 0.06
N TYR A 63 -3.75 20.40 -0.95
CA TYR A 63 -4.46 20.26 -2.22
C TYR A 63 -3.93 19.09 -3.06
N ASP A 64 -2.63 18.79 -2.98
CA ASP A 64 -2.00 17.62 -3.58
C ASP A 64 -2.59 16.34 -2.95
N TYR A 65 -2.58 16.24 -1.61
CA TYR A 65 -3.24 15.13 -0.89
C TYR A 65 -4.70 14.92 -1.32
N ARG A 66 -5.47 16.00 -1.44
CA ARG A 66 -6.87 15.93 -1.88
C ARG A 66 -6.99 15.44 -3.32
N SER A 67 -6.05 15.81 -4.19
CA SER A 67 -6.01 15.36 -5.57
C SER A 67 -5.66 13.87 -5.65
N ASP A 68 -4.68 13.40 -4.87
CA ASP A 68 -4.29 11.99 -4.81
C ASP A 68 -5.45 11.11 -4.32
N VAL A 69 -6.21 11.56 -3.31
CA VAL A 69 -7.43 10.87 -2.84
C VAL A 69 -8.46 10.76 -3.96
N LEU A 70 -8.70 11.84 -4.72
CA LEU A 70 -9.65 11.82 -5.83
C LEU A 70 -9.18 10.92 -6.98
N GLU A 71 -7.88 10.86 -7.25
CA GLU A 71 -7.30 9.96 -8.24
C GLU A 71 -7.48 8.49 -7.81
N ALA A 72 -7.16 8.17 -6.56
CA ALA A 72 -7.33 6.83 -6.00
C ALA A 72 -8.81 6.38 -6.02
N GLU A 73 -9.76 7.27 -5.66
CA GLU A 73 -11.20 6.99 -5.75
C GLU A 73 -11.66 6.73 -7.20
N ASN A 74 -11.11 7.49 -8.15
CA ASN A 74 -11.43 7.32 -9.56
C ASN A 74 -10.87 6.02 -10.15
N GLU A 75 -9.65 5.63 -9.80
CA GLU A 75 -9.06 4.35 -10.22
C GLU A 75 -9.79 3.17 -9.58
N LEU A 76 -10.08 3.22 -8.27
CA LEU A 76 -10.91 2.20 -7.61
C LEU A 76 -12.25 2.00 -8.34
N ARG A 77 -12.96 3.08 -8.68
CA ARG A 77 -14.21 3.01 -9.43
C ARG A 77 -14.03 2.34 -10.79
N LYS A 78 -12.94 2.63 -11.50
CA LYS A 78 -12.63 2.01 -12.79
C LYS A 78 -12.30 0.52 -12.63
N ASP A 79 -11.55 0.16 -11.59
CA ASP A 79 -11.12 -1.22 -11.33
C ASP A 79 -12.28 -2.09 -10.87
N LEU A 80 -13.12 -1.60 -9.96
CA LEU A 80 -14.34 -2.28 -9.56
C LEU A 80 -15.31 -2.50 -10.73
N ARG A 81 -15.36 -1.57 -11.69
CA ARG A 81 -16.15 -1.75 -12.93
C ARG A 81 -15.58 -2.84 -13.85
N ARG A 82 -14.26 -3.07 -13.82
CA ARG A 82 -13.58 -4.08 -14.65
C ARG A 82 -13.42 -5.43 -13.94
N ALA A 83 -13.55 -5.46 -12.62
CA ALA A 83 -13.40 -6.65 -11.79
C ALA A 83 -14.40 -7.73 -12.16
N LYS A 84 -13.91 -8.95 -12.43
CA LYS A 84 -14.73 -10.11 -12.81
C LYS A 84 -14.94 -11.03 -11.62
N THR A 85 -13.94 -11.13 -10.75
CA THR A 85 -13.94 -12.04 -9.60
C THR A 85 -14.06 -11.30 -8.27
N ALA A 86 -14.35 -12.04 -7.20
CA ALA A 86 -14.27 -11.51 -5.85
C ALA A 86 -12.82 -11.14 -5.46
N GLN A 87 -11.85 -11.89 -5.97
CA GLN A 87 -10.42 -11.62 -5.76
C GLN A 87 -10.02 -10.30 -6.39
N ASP A 88 -10.44 -10.03 -7.64
CA ASP A 88 -10.17 -8.76 -8.34
C ASP A 88 -10.71 -7.56 -7.53
N ARG A 89 -11.93 -7.68 -6.99
CA ARG A 89 -12.52 -6.62 -6.15
C ARG A 89 -11.73 -6.41 -4.86
N HIS A 90 -11.32 -7.49 -4.23
CA HIS A 90 -10.54 -7.42 -3.00
C HIS A 90 -9.16 -6.78 -3.25
N GLU A 91 -8.49 -7.14 -4.35
CA GLU A 91 -7.22 -6.53 -4.76
C GLU A 91 -7.36 -5.03 -5.06
N ALA A 92 -8.43 -4.63 -5.78
CA ALA A 92 -8.70 -3.22 -6.05
C ALA A 92 -8.90 -2.41 -4.75
N TRP A 93 -9.64 -2.95 -3.77
CA TRP A 93 -9.79 -2.31 -2.47
C TRP A 93 -8.48 -2.28 -1.67
N GLN A 94 -7.67 -3.33 -1.74
CA GLN A 94 -6.36 -3.33 -1.09
C GLN A 94 -5.42 -2.27 -1.68
N GLU A 95 -5.40 -2.11 -3.00
CA GLU A 95 -4.61 -1.08 -3.67
C GLU A 95 -5.07 0.31 -3.26
N TYR A 96 -6.38 0.58 -3.32
CA TYR A 96 -6.95 1.84 -2.84
C TYR A 96 -6.52 2.17 -1.40
N ASN A 97 -6.53 1.19 -0.50
CA ASN A 97 -6.09 1.39 0.87
C ASN A 97 -4.59 1.67 1.02
N ARG A 98 -3.75 1.07 0.16
CA ARG A 98 -2.31 1.40 0.10
C ARG A 98 -2.11 2.84 -0.36
N GLU A 99 -2.77 3.23 -1.45
CA GLU A 99 -2.69 4.59 -2.01
C GLU A 99 -3.12 5.67 -1.00
N LEU A 100 -4.22 5.43 -0.27
CA LEU A 100 -4.65 6.34 0.79
C LEU A 100 -3.63 6.49 1.93
N LYS A 101 -2.94 5.39 2.28
CA LYS A 101 -1.91 5.40 3.32
C LYS A 101 -0.67 6.16 2.84
N ASP A 102 -0.26 5.95 1.60
CA ASP A 102 0.91 6.57 1.01
C ASP A 102 0.68 8.08 0.79
N ALA A 103 -0.47 8.47 0.23
CA ALA A 103 -0.86 9.88 0.10
C ALA A 103 -0.87 10.61 1.47
N ARG A 104 -1.40 9.96 2.52
CA ARG A 104 -1.40 10.54 3.87
C ARG A 104 0.02 10.62 4.46
N HIS A 105 0.83 9.59 4.25
CA HIS A 105 2.22 9.56 4.70
C HIS A 105 3.01 10.71 4.07
N ASP A 106 2.92 10.87 2.75
CA ASP A 106 3.66 11.89 2.01
C ASP A 106 3.19 13.30 2.38
N TYR A 107 1.89 13.50 2.52
CA TYR A 107 1.36 14.77 3.05
C TYR A 107 1.90 15.07 4.46
N SER A 108 1.86 14.10 5.37
CA SER A 108 2.38 14.28 6.72
C SER A 108 3.89 14.54 6.72
N LYS A 109 4.63 13.88 5.83
CA LYS A 109 6.08 14.05 5.70
C LYS A 109 6.43 15.45 5.23
N GLU A 110 5.81 15.93 4.14
CA GLU A 110 6.03 17.29 3.65
C GLU A 110 5.64 18.34 4.71
N MET A 111 4.53 18.14 5.42
CA MET A 111 4.12 19.04 6.50
C MET A 111 5.14 19.06 7.65
N ALA A 112 5.77 17.92 7.96
CA ALA A 112 6.80 17.84 9.00
C ALA A 112 8.13 18.47 8.55
N GLU A 113 8.58 18.17 7.33
CA GLU A 113 9.82 18.69 6.76
C GLU A 113 9.81 20.22 6.60
N ARG A 114 8.63 20.80 6.39
CA ARG A 114 8.44 22.25 6.31
C ARG A 114 8.14 22.92 7.65
N GLY A 115 8.09 22.15 8.74
CA GLY A 115 7.91 22.66 10.10
C GLY A 115 6.47 23.06 10.46
N TYR A 116 5.47 22.69 9.66
CA TYR A 116 4.06 22.93 9.99
C TYR A 116 3.57 22.01 11.11
N ILE A 117 4.12 20.80 11.20
CA ILE A 117 3.84 19.84 12.26
C ILE A 117 5.15 19.27 12.80
N ARG A 118 5.13 18.78 14.03
CA ARG A 118 6.24 18.00 14.57
C ARG A 118 6.10 16.55 14.12
N PRO A 119 7.17 15.90 13.62
CA PRO A 119 7.14 14.47 13.35
C PRO A 119 6.78 13.74 14.65
N GLY A 120 5.89 12.75 14.54
CA GLY A 120 5.43 11.98 15.70
C GLY A 120 6.63 11.38 16.45
N ARG A 121 6.63 11.50 17.79
CA ARG A 121 7.64 10.85 18.62
C ARG A 121 7.41 9.34 18.56
N VAL A 122 8.32 8.60 17.93
CA VAL A 122 8.37 7.14 18.05
C VAL A 122 8.90 6.83 19.44
N THR A 123 8.02 6.53 20.38
CA THR A 123 8.44 6.05 21.69
C THR A 123 8.68 4.55 21.55
N VAL A 124 9.94 4.15 21.35
CA VAL A 124 10.34 2.76 21.53
C VAL A 124 10.37 2.51 23.04
N GLY A 125 9.23 2.07 23.58
CA GLY A 125 9.15 1.60 24.96
C GLY A 125 9.91 0.28 25.09
N GLY A 126 10.99 0.30 25.87
CA GLY A 126 11.78 -0.83 26.34
C GLY A 126 12.62 -0.37 27.51
#